data_AF-A0A1Y3TR93-F1
#
_entry.id   AF-A0A1Y3TR93-F1
#
_cell.length_a   1.000
_cell.length_b   1.000
_cell.length_c   1.000
_cell.angle_alpha   90.00
_cell.angle_beta   90.00
_cell.angle_gamma   90.00
#
_symmetry.space_group_name_H-M   'P 1'
#
loop_
_entity.id
_entity.type
_entity.pdbx_description
1 polymer ?
#
loop_
_entity_poly.entity_id
_entity_poly.type
_entity_poly.pdbx_seq_one_letter_code
_entity_poly.pdbx_strand_id
1 'polypeptide(L)'
;MNAYYRKLGLGKNAVVYTDTFSSMVLMVETGIGVAVVPSNLRNRLSTGLCFAELEGPRQQMKFVALCMPDNPNPCAQDFFAFLSRYKKADEMG
;
A
#
# COMPACT_ATOMS: atom_id res chain seq x y z
N MET A 1 7.43 -8.75 15.72
CA MET A 1 6.28 -7.83 15.59
C MET A 1 5.73 -7.32 16.93
N ASN A 2 5.68 -8.10 18.01
CA ASN A 2 5.03 -7.70 19.28
C ASN A 2 5.67 -6.56 20.10
N ALA A 3 6.94 -6.19 19.86
CA ALA A 3 7.62 -5.18 20.69
C ALA A 3 7.26 -3.72 20.33
N TYR A 4 6.93 -3.45 19.07
CA TYR A 4 6.58 -2.09 18.60
C TYR A 4 5.20 -1.66 19.10
N TYR A 5 4.19 -2.52 18.97
CA TYR A 5 2.82 -2.23 19.41
C TYR A 5 2.67 -2.15 20.93
N ARG A 6 3.46 -2.90 21.72
CA ARG A 6 3.50 -2.74 23.18
C ARG A 6 4.03 -1.39 23.62
N LYS A 7 5.01 -0.81 22.90
CA LYS A 7 5.54 0.54 23.21
C LYS A 7 4.51 1.65 22.97
N LEU A 8 3.52 1.39 22.10
CA LEU A 8 2.40 2.30 21.85
C LEU A 8 1.28 2.17 22.91
N GLY A 9 1.43 1.31 23.92
CA GLY A 9 0.41 1.10 24.95
C GLY A 9 -0.85 0.38 24.44
N LEU A 10 -0.82 -0.16 23.23
CA LEU A 10 -1.94 -0.89 22.66
C LEU A 10 -2.08 -2.24 23.38
N GLY A 11 -3.32 -2.61 23.73
CA GLY A 11 -3.63 -3.77 24.59
C GLY A 11 -3.14 -5.12 24.05
N LYS A 12 -3.40 -6.20 24.80
CA LYS A 12 -2.88 -7.56 24.50
C LYS A 12 -3.22 -8.07 23.09
N ASN A 13 -4.26 -7.54 22.44
CA ASN A 13 -4.70 -7.89 21.08
C ASN A 13 -4.84 -6.62 20.18
N ALA A 14 -3.76 -5.86 20.04
CA ALA A 14 -3.74 -4.57 19.34
C ALA A 14 -3.89 -4.63 17.81
N VAL A 15 -3.85 -5.82 17.20
CA VAL A 15 -3.78 -5.97 15.74
C VAL A 15 -4.88 -6.89 15.27
N VAL A 16 -5.70 -6.38 14.35
CA VAL A 16 -6.68 -7.15 13.58
C VAL A 16 -6.09 -7.37 12.19
N TYR A 17 -6.06 -8.63 11.75
CA TYR A 17 -5.63 -9.00 10.41
C TYR A 17 -6.85 -9.09 9.51
N THR A 18 -6.76 -8.48 8.33
CA THR A 18 -7.78 -8.58 7.27
C THR A 18 -7.14 -8.87 5.94
N ASP A 19 -7.86 -9.59 5.09
CA ASP A 19 -7.34 -10.01 3.78
C ASP A 19 -7.37 -8.89 2.74
N THR A 20 -8.16 -7.83 2.95
CA THR A 20 -8.34 -6.78 1.95
C THR A 20 -8.28 -5.37 2.53
N PHE A 21 -7.81 -4.43 1.70
CA PHE A 21 -7.86 -2.99 2.00
C PHE A 21 -9.30 -2.54 2.27
N SER A 22 -10.28 -2.99 1.49
CA SER A 22 -11.68 -2.62 1.66
C SER A 22 -12.25 -3.03 3.02
N SER A 23 -11.94 -4.24 3.49
CA SER A 23 -12.34 -4.71 4.84
C SER A 23 -11.72 -3.83 5.93
N MET A 24 -10.45 -3.47 5.79
CA MET A 24 -9.77 -2.55 6.69
C MET A 24 -10.44 -1.16 6.70
N VAL A 25 -10.78 -0.61 5.53
CA VAL A 25 -11.46 0.70 5.44
C VAL A 25 -12.81 0.65 6.16
N LEU A 26 -13.61 -0.38 5.91
CA LEU A 26 -14.92 -0.54 6.53
C LEU A 26 -14.83 -0.60 8.07
N MET A 27 -13.82 -1.28 8.61
CA MET A 27 -13.61 -1.33 10.07
C MET A 27 -13.26 0.05 10.65
N VAL A 28 -12.46 0.85 9.94
CA VAL A 28 -12.13 2.21 10.38
C VAL A 28 -13.35 3.12 10.30
N GLU A 29 -14.10 3.07 9.20
CA GLU A 29 -15.32 3.87 8.99
C GLU A 29 -16.42 3.56 10.01
N THR A 30 -16.49 2.32 10.49
CA THR A 30 -17.43 1.89 11.54
C THR A 30 -16.93 2.13 12.97
N GLY A 31 -15.75 2.72 13.13
CA GLY A 31 -15.18 3.08 14.43
C GLY A 31 -14.59 1.92 15.23
N ILE A 32 -14.32 0.78 14.58
CA ILE A 32 -13.72 -0.41 15.24
C ILE A 32 -12.24 -0.17 15.55
N GLY A 33 -11.55 0.71 14.82
CA GLY A 33 -10.15 1.01 15.09
C GLY A 33 -9.53 2.05 14.15
N VAL A 34 -8.20 2.00 14.05
CA VAL A 34 -7.37 2.88 13.21
C VAL A 34 -6.49 2.05 12.29
N ALA A 35 -6.08 2.63 11.17
CA ALA A 35 -5.18 1.97 10.22
C ALA A 35 -4.08 2.91 9.75
N VAL A 36 -2.91 2.34 9.46
CA VAL A 36 -1.81 3.02 8.77
C VAL A 36 -1.84 2.58 7.31
N VAL A 37 -1.95 3.53 6.39
CA VAL A 37 -2.06 3.26 4.96
C VAL A 37 -1.00 4.05 4.17
N PRO A 38 -0.59 3.58 2.98
CA PRO A 38 0.17 4.41 2.04
C PRO A 38 -0.56 5.71 1.70
N SER A 39 0.14 6.84 1.73
CA SER A 39 -0.47 8.17 1.57
C SER A 39 -1.12 8.38 0.20
N ASN A 40 -0.65 7.70 -0.85
CA ASN A 40 -1.25 7.74 -2.19
C ASN A 40 -2.65 7.10 -2.26
N LEU A 41 -3.06 6.33 -1.25
CA LEU A 41 -4.41 5.76 -1.18
C LEU A 41 -5.44 6.71 -0.55
N ARG A 42 -5.02 7.90 -0.05
CA ARG A 42 -5.90 8.88 0.58
C ARG A 42 -7.10 9.26 -0.29
N ASN A 43 -6.88 9.38 -1.61
CA ASN A 43 -7.93 9.75 -2.57
C ASN A 43 -9.00 8.67 -2.75
N ARG A 44 -8.80 7.45 -2.23
CA ARG A 44 -9.74 6.33 -2.29
C ARG A 44 -10.54 6.15 -0.99
N LEU A 45 -10.28 6.97 0.02
CA LEU A 45 -10.90 6.90 1.34
C LEU A 45 -12.05 7.90 1.44
N SER A 46 -13.06 7.60 2.26
CA SER A 46 -14.22 8.49 2.44
C SER A 46 -13.83 9.81 3.10
N THR A 47 -14.58 10.86 2.77
CA THR A 47 -14.33 12.23 3.25
C THR A 47 -14.57 12.42 4.75
N GLY A 48 -15.19 11.44 5.42
CA GLY A 48 -15.49 11.50 6.86
C GLY A 48 -14.36 11.01 7.76
N LEU A 49 -13.26 10.50 7.20
CA LEU A 49 -12.14 9.98 7.99
C LEU A 49 -11.16 11.09 8.41
N CYS A 50 -10.60 10.94 9.61
CA CYS A 50 -9.51 11.77 10.10
C CYS A 50 -8.16 11.24 9.60
N PHE A 51 -7.27 12.14 9.20
CA PHE A 51 -5.94 11.80 8.69
C PHE A 51 -4.86 12.50 9.52
N ALA A 52 -3.83 11.74 9.88
CA ALA A 52 -2.60 12.25 10.47
C ALA A 52 -1.41 11.76 9.65
N GLU A 53 -0.52 12.68 9.26
CA GLU A 53 0.74 12.33 8.62
C GLU A 53 1.67 11.73 9.67
N LEU A 54 2.29 10.59 9.36
CA LEU A 54 3.27 9.96 10.23
C LEU A 54 4.64 10.57 9.96
N GLU A 55 5.25 11.19 10.98
CA GLU A 55 6.63 11.66 10.90
C GLU A 55 7.60 10.47 10.88
N GLY A 56 8.55 10.50 9.95
CA GLY A 56 9.55 9.45 9.80
C GLY A 56 10.16 9.43 8.40
N PRO A 57 11.22 8.62 8.16
CA PRO A 57 11.77 8.45 6.84
C PRO A 57 10.68 7.96 5.89
N ARG A 58 10.36 8.76 4.87
CA ARG A 58 9.36 8.42 3.84
C ARG A 58 9.73 7.06 3.25
N GLN A 59 8.97 6.02 3.59
CA GLN A 59 9.10 4.73 2.92
C GLN A 59 8.51 4.89 1.52
N GLN A 60 9.37 5.17 0.53
CA GLN A 60 8.96 5.01 -0.87
C GLN A 60 8.62 3.53 -1.07
N MET A 61 7.33 3.23 -1.26
CA MET A 61 6.93 1.92 -1.75
C MET A 61 7.43 1.78 -3.18
N LYS A 62 8.41 0.90 -3.38
CA LYS A 62 8.89 0.51 -4.71
C LYS A 62 8.08 -0.70 -5.17
N PHE A 63 7.48 -0.60 -6.35
CA PHE A 63 6.78 -1.70 -6.99
C PHE A 63 7.64 -2.28 -8.09
N VAL A 64 7.59 -3.60 -8.27
CA VAL A 64 8.27 -4.32 -9.35
C VAL A 64 7.24 -5.16 -10.09
N ALA A 65 7.32 -5.16 -11.42
CA ALA A 65 6.63 -6.13 -12.25
C ALA A 65 7.46 -7.42 -12.33
N LEU A 66 6.82 -8.58 -12.29
CA LEU A 66 7.48 -9.89 -12.29
C LEU A 66 6.79 -10.79 -13.32
N CYS A 67 7.58 -11.51 -14.12
CA CYS A 67 7.10 -12.60 -14.98
C CYS A 67 8.17 -13.68 -15.08
N MET A 68 7.77 -14.91 -15.44
CA MET A 68 8.72 -15.94 -15.85
C MET A 68 9.46 -15.50 -17.12
N PRO A 69 10.77 -15.75 -17.26
CA PRO A 69 11.54 -15.35 -18.46
C PRO A 69 10.98 -15.94 -19.76
N ASP A 70 10.41 -17.14 -19.68
CA ASP A 70 9.86 -17.93 -20.78
C ASP A 70 8.32 -17.93 -20.80
N ASN A 71 7.68 -16.90 -20.22
CA ASN A 71 6.23 -16.81 -20.18
C ASN A 71 5.65 -16.78 -21.62
N PRO A 72 4.86 -17.80 -22.02
CA PRO A 72 4.34 -17.90 -23.38
C PRO A 72 3.15 -16.96 -23.62
N ASN A 73 2.63 -16.29 -22.59
CA ASN A 73 1.49 -15.40 -22.73
C ASN A 73 1.92 -14.08 -23.41
N PRO A 74 1.41 -13.77 -24.62
CA PRO A 74 1.78 -12.56 -25.35
C PRO A 74 1.45 -11.29 -24.55
N CYS A 75 0.40 -11.29 -23.73
CA CYS A 75 0.04 -10.15 -22.89
C CYS A 75 1.14 -9.82 -21.86
N ALA A 76 1.89 -10.82 -21.38
CA ALA A 76 3.01 -10.57 -20.47
C ALA A 76 4.15 -9.85 -21.21
N GLN A 77 4.44 -10.26 -22.45
CA GLN A 77 5.45 -9.62 -23.30
C GLN A 77 5.07 -8.17 -23.62
N ASP A 78 3.81 -7.94 -24.03
CA ASP A 78 3.29 -6.61 -24.32
C ASP A 78 3.35 -5.67 -23.11
N PHE A 79 3.01 -6.19 -21.92
CA PHE A 79 3.05 -5.43 -20.68
C PHE A 79 4.48 -4.99 -20.30
N PHE A 80 5.46 -5.89 -20.39
CA PHE A 80 6.85 -5.55 -20.10
C PHE A 80 7.45 -4.63 -21.15
N ALA A 81 7.09 -4.80 -22.44
CA ALA A 81 7.46 -3.88 -23.50
C ALA A 81 6.92 -2.47 -23.22
N PHE A 82 5.66 -2.35 -22.79
CA PHE A 82 5.07 -1.07 -22.38
C PHE A 82 5.86 -0.42 -21.23
N LEU A 83 6.15 -1.17 -20.15
CA LEU A 83 6.89 -0.63 -18.99
C LEU A 83 8.30 -0.14 -19.36
N SER A 84 9.00 -0.85 -20.25
CA SER A 84 10.35 -0.44 -20.70
C SER A 84 10.35 0.88 -21.47
N ARG A 85 9.28 1.18 -22.22
CA ARG A 85 9.10 2.45 -22.93
C ARG A 85 8.80 3.59 -21.98
N TYR A 86 8.03 3.32 -20.91
CA TYR A 86 7.70 4.31 -19.88
C TYR A 86 8.95 4.84 -19.17
N LYS A 87 9.94 3.98 -18.90
CA LYS A 87 11.21 4.39 -18.27
C LYS A 87 12.02 5.40 -19.10
N LYS A 88 11.86 5.46 -20.43
CA LYS A 88 12.61 6.40 -21.28
C LYS A 88 12.13 7.84 -21.21
N ALA A 89 10.94 8.11 -20.65
CA ALA A 89 10.36 9.46 -20.64
C ALA A 89 10.73 10.29 -19.39
N ASP A 90 11.18 9.66 -18.30
CA ASP A 90 11.47 10.32 -17.02
C ASP A 90 12.94 10.76 -16.84
N GLU A 91 13.81 10.55 -17.85
CA GLU A 91 15.23 10.96 -17.82
C GLU A 91 15.54 12.22 -18.66
N MET A 92 14.52 12.98 -19.09
CA MET A 92 14.68 14.25 -19.82
C MET A 92 13.95 15.43 -19.16
N GLY A 93 14.16 15.63 -17.85
CA GLY A 93 13.68 16.78 -17.08
C GLY A 93 14.77 17.35 -16.17
#